data_AF-Q5E125-F1
#
_entry.id   AF-Q5E125-F1
#
_cell.length_a   1.000
_cell.length_b   1.000
_cell.length_c   1.000
_cell.angle_alpha   90.00
_cell.angle_beta   90.00
_cell.angle_gamma   90.00
#
_symmetry.space_group_name_H-M   'P 1'
#
loop_
_entity.id
_entity.type
_entity.pdbx_description
1 polymer ?
#
loop_
_entity_poly.entity_id
_entity_poly.type
_entity_poly.pdbx_seq_one_letter_code
_entity_poly.pdbx_strand_id
1 'polypeptide(L)'
;MNKLTALLVFCLMTPAMAAAQDDVSKRALAQELSRAFPQLENNLKSTINQYQMSASLSDLSTQTKPQPQVRTFMAAMTTANKTEIQARGLEKYTDELLELRLADPSMLARWQAGQSPLFAFEPEGAESEWQYIEAYDIDGNLHYLDVYDIPERPVLVVDTNNREELKAGLALMRDEFKALQSSEPSEKVKPAPYAMLRAAAEPTEINTTILKKIQLKDDHEPWISGKAEIYAIVSGVSPSRDEPTIDVIEMPYLDYAEQSYPANQIMVFWDRYRWGAADIILMEQDDKTDYKQLAQTILKAASDFLATIPDKEAQTYLIIPQMTSAIIALLPDDLFVNDDDFVDVFYTIMKDTEYTEHSGAGNNATADFAPLIIQKTQ
;
A
#
# COMPACT_ATOMS: atom_id res chain seq x y z
N MET A 1 53.13 40.19 18.56
CA MET A 1 52.27 39.71 17.46
C MET A 1 51.71 38.36 17.85
N ASN A 2 50.44 38.32 18.26
CA ASN A 2 49.39 37.41 17.78
C ASN A 2 48.25 37.41 18.79
N LYS A 3 47.21 38.16 18.41
CA LYS A 3 45.88 38.15 19.01
C LYS A 3 45.21 36.85 18.54
N LEU A 4 44.65 36.06 19.45
CA LEU A 4 43.58 35.14 19.11
C LEU A 4 42.35 35.53 19.91
N THR A 5 41.38 36.03 19.16
CA THR A 5 40.07 36.50 19.58
C THR A 5 39.17 35.28 19.70
N ALA A 6 38.68 34.98 20.92
CA ALA A 6 37.60 34.01 21.10
C ALA A 6 36.27 34.72 20.85
N LEU A 7 35.61 34.36 19.75
CA LEU A 7 34.28 34.84 19.37
C LEU A 7 33.24 33.96 20.10
N LEU A 8 32.64 34.49 21.17
CA LEU A 8 31.53 33.86 21.86
C LEU A 8 30.24 34.17 21.08
N VAL A 9 29.77 33.22 20.27
CA VAL A 9 28.46 33.32 19.61
C VAL A 9 27.40 32.87 20.60
N PHE A 10 26.63 33.83 21.12
CA PHE A 10 25.44 33.59 21.93
C PHE A 10 24.31 33.15 20.98
N CYS A 11 24.04 31.85 20.91
CA CYS A 11 22.89 31.33 20.19
C CYS A 11 21.67 31.49 21.11
N LEU A 12 20.83 32.49 20.83
CA LEU A 12 19.50 32.64 21.42
C LEU A 12 18.62 31.53 20.82
N MET A 13 18.50 30.40 21.51
CA MET A 13 17.44 29.44 21.23
C MET A 13 16.14 29.98 21.83
N THR A 14 15.34 30.60 20.98
CA THR A 14 13.90 30.74 21.21
C THR A 14 13.28 29.34 21.16
N PRO A 15 12.61 28.85 22.22
CA PRO A 15 11.82 27.64 22.10
C PRO A 15 10.62 27.97 21.20
N ALA A 16 10.60 27.40 20.00
CA ALA A 16 9.37 27.29 19.24
C ALA A 16 8.45 26.35 20.04
N MET A 17 7.45 26.93 20.71
CA MET A 17 6.32 26.14 21.19
C MET A 17 5.56 25.65 19.96
N ALA A 18 5.90 24.46 19.48
CA ALA A 18 4.98 23.64 18.72
C ALA A 18 3.80 23.33 19.67
N ALA A 19 2.59 23.71 19.27
CA ALA A 19 1.40 23.24 19.94
C ALA A 19 1.38 21.71 19.79
N ALA A 20 1.57 21.00 20.90
CA ALA A 20 1.34 19.57 20.96
C ALA A 20 -0.17 19.36 20.76
N GLN A 21 -0.55 19.06 19.52
CA GLN A 21 -1.78 18.35 19.24
C GLN A 21 -1.54 16.96 19.83
N ASP A 22 -2.24 16.59 20.90
CA ASP A 22 -2.10 15.27 21.53
C ASP A 22 -2.47 14.21 20.49
N ASP A 23 -1.47 13.69 19.80
CA ASP A 23 -1.63 12.62 18.84
C ASP A 23 -1.92 11.33 19.62
N VAL A 24 -3.03 10.68 19.28
CA VAL A 24 -3.46 9.47 19.98
C VAL A 24 -2.79 8.30 19.29
N SER A 25 -1.67 7.84 19.84
CA SER A 25 -0.90 6.74 19.25
C SER A 25 -1.61 5.38 19.36
N LYS A 26 -1.34 4.46 18.41
CA LYS A 26 -1.79 3.05 18.46
C LYS A 26 -1.44 2.40 19.82
N ARG A 27 -0.30 2.75 20.42
CA ARG A 27 0.09 2.36 21.79
C ARG A 27 -0.91 2.78 22.86
N ALA A 28 -1.32 4.05 22.87
CA ALA A 28 -2.29 4.55 23.83
C ALA A 28 -3.66 3.89 23.65
N LEU A 29 -4.05 3.62 22.40
CA LEU A 29 -5.28 2.88 22.08
C LEU A 29 -5.24 1.44 22.59
N ALA A 30 -4.14 0.72 22.42
CA ALA A 30 -3.98 -0.64 22.93
C ALA A 30 -4.10 -0.68 24.46
N GLN A 31 -3.53 0.33 25.14
CA GLN A 31 -3.68 0.46 26.58
C GLN A 31 -5.12 0.79 27.01
N GLU A 32 -5.82 1.71 26.33
CA GLU A 32 -7.22 2.01 26.63
C GLU A 32 -8.16 0.83 26.31
N LEU A 33 -7.86 0.07 25.25
CA LEU A 33 -8.59 -1.16 24.91
C LEU A 33 -8.53 -2.17 26.04
N SER A 34 -7.38 -2.34 26.71
CA SER A 34 -7.26 -3.25 27.85
C SER A 34 -8.31 -2.97 28.95
N ARG A 35 -8.61 -1.70 29.19
CA ARG A 35 -9.57 -1.24 30.22
C ARG A 35 -11.02 -1.34 29.76
N ALA A 36 -11.27 -1.19 28.45
CA ALA A 36 -12.59 -1.26 27.85
C ALA A 36 -13.00 -2.69 27.46
N PHE A 37 -12.03 -3.61 27.37
CA PHE A 37 -12.23 -4.97 26.86
C PHE A 37 -13.32 -5.77 27.59
N PRO A 38 -13.42 -5.77 28.94
CA PRO A 38 -14.46 -6.57 29.62
C PRO A 38 -15.89 -6.24 29.16
N GLN A 39 -16.14 -5.01 28.71
CA GLN A 39 -17.42 -4.57 28.18
C GLN A 39 -17.56 -4.80 26.67
N LEU A 40 -16.45 -4.92 25.94
CA LEU A 40 -16.41 -5.12 24.49
C LEU A 40 -16.30 -6.60 24.09
N GLU A 41 -15.83 -7.48 24.99
CA GLU A 41 -15.48 -8.87 24.68
C GLU A 41 -16.56 -9.63 23.90
N ASN A 42 -17.82 -9.54 24.32
CA ASN A 42 -18.91 -10.27 23.66
C ASN A 42 -19.17 -9.76 22.24
N ASN A 43 -19.09 -8.44 22.02
CA ASN A 43 -19.24 -7.86 20.68
C ASN A 43 -18.03 -8.24 19.82
N LEU A 44 -16.81 -8.09 20.33
CA LEU A 44 -15.59 -8.49 19.63
C LEU A 44 -15.58 -9.97 19.24
N LYS A 45 -15.96 -10.89 20.14
CA LYS A 45 -16.07 -12.32 19.81
C LYS A 45 -17.18 -12.63 18.80
N SER A 46 -18.23 -11.81 18.75
CA SER A 46 -19.30 -11.99 17.76
C SER A 46 -18.90 -11.49 16.38
N THR A 47 -18.15 -10.37 16.32
CA THR A 47 -17.67 -9.78 15.08
C THR A 47 -16.49 -10.58 14.53
N ILE A 48 -15.50 -10.87 15.36
CA ILE A 48 -14.25 -11.49 14.93
C ILE A 48 -14.37 -13.02 15.01
N ASN A 49 -14.46 -13.63 13.83
CA ASN A 49 -14.75 -15.05 13.63
C ASN A 49 -14.02 -15.58 12.37
N GLN A 50 -14.29 -16.84 12.00
CA GLN A 50 -13.61 -17.51 10.88
C GLN A 50 -13.79 -16.83 9.50
N TYR A 51 -14.77 -15.93 9.36
CA TYR A 51 -15.06 -15.20 8.13
C TYR A 51 -14.56 -13.75 8.16
N GLN A 52 -14.30 -13.21 9.35
CA GLN A 52 -13.94 -11.81 9.57
C GLN A 52 -12.96 -11.76 10.76
N MET A 53 -11.68 -11.52 10.49
CA MET A 53 -10.63 -11.56 11.52
C MET A 53 -10.39 -10.20 12.20
N SER A 54 -11.17 -9.18 11.85
CA SER A 54 -11.08 -7.83 12.39
C SER A 54 -12.44 -7.17 12.63
N ALA A 55 -12.45 -6.10 13.42
CA ALA A 55 -13.61 -5.28 13.73
C ALA A 55 -13.27 -3.81 13.48
N SER A 56 -14.03 -3.16 12.59
CA SER A 56 -13.86 -1.74 12.32
C SER A 56 -14.50 -0.87 13.41
N LEU A 57 -14.26 0.45 13.38
CA LEU A 57 -14.90 1.39 14.31
C LEU A 57 -16.44 1.26 14.30
N SER A 58 -17.06 1.06 13.13
CA SER A 58 -18.50 0.84 12.98
C SER A 58 -18.98 -0.45 13.63
N ASP A 59 -18.18 -1.52 13.61
CA ASP A 59 -18.52 -2.80 14.24
C ASP A 59 -18.53 -2.72 15.77
N LEU A 60 -17.72 -1.81 16.32
CA LEU A 60 -17.58 -1.56 17.76
C LEU A 60 -18.69 -0.65 18.31
N SER A 61 -19.69 -0.29 17.50
CA SER A 61 -20.82 0.51 17.94
C SER A 61 -21.59 -0.18 19.06
N THR A 62 -21.38 0.29 20.29
CA THR A 62 -21.98 -0.30 21.49
C THR A 62 -23.35 0.30 21.81
N GLN A 63 -24.03 -0.34 22.76
CA GLN A 63 -25.35 0.00 23.30
C GLN A 63 -25.57 1.52 23.51
N THR A 64 -26.84 1.93 23.56
CA THR A 64 -27.28 3.34 23.65
C THR A 64 -26.70 4.15 24.83
N LYS A 65 -26.06 3.51 25.83
CA LYS A 65 -25.37 4.13 26.97
C LYS A 65 -24.12 3.33 27.38
N PRO A 66 -22.96 3.52 26.72
CA PRO A 66 -21.74 2.79 27.06
C PRO A 66 -21.17 3.25 28.41
N GLN A 67 -20.44 2.35 29.08
CA GLN A 67 -19.68 2.67 30.30
C GLN A 67 -18.58 3.71 29.99
N PRO A 68 -18.09 4.47 31.00
CA PRO A 68 -17.08 5.51 30.80
C PRO A 68 -15.83 5.05 30.05
N GLN A 69 -15.29 3.87 30.37
CA GLN A 69 -14.09 3.31 29.73
C GLN A 69 -14.29 3.07 28.23
N VAL A 70 -15.41 2.45 27.86
CA VAL A 70 -15.79 2.24 26.45
C VAL A 70 -15.96 3.58 25.73
N ARG A 71 -16.58 4.58 26.37
CA ARG A 71 -16.74 5.91 25.78
C ARG A 71 -15.39 6.59 25.52
N THR A 72 -14.45 6.48 26.46
CA THR A 72 -13.09 7.02 26.31
C THR A 72 -12.36 6.34 25.16
N PHE A 73 -12.36 4.99 25.13
CA PHE A 73 -11.73 4.22 24.06
C PHE A 73 -12.32 4.57 22.69
N MET A 74 -13.65 4.56 22.54
CA MET A 74 -14.29 4.89 21.27
C MET A 74 -14.00 6.32 20.79
N ALA A 75 -13.95 7.30 21.72
CA ALA A 75 -13.59 8.67 21.37
C ALA A 75 -12.13 8.79 20.93
N ALA A 76 -11.22 8.08 21.60
CA ALA A 76 -9.81 8.01 21.23
C ALA A 76 -9.64 7.36 19.85
N MET A 77 -10.26 6.20 19.61
CA MET A 77 -10.22 5.49 18.32
C MET A 77 -10.80 6.34 17.17
N THR A 78 -11.91 7.04 17.41
CA THR A 78 -12.51 7.96 16.41
C THR A 78 -11.58 9.13 16.08
N THR A 79 -10.83 9.62 17.07
CA THR A 79 -9.91 10.74 16.89
C THR A 79 -8.68 10.28 16.11
N ALA A 80 -8.06 9.18 16.53
CA ALA A 80 -6.93 8.56 15.84
C ALA A 80 -7.28 8.19 14.39
N ASN A 81 -8.44 7.58 14.15
CA ASN A 81 -8.91 7.24 12.81
C ASN A 81 -8.96 8.47 11.88
N LYS A 82 -9.46 9.60 12.38
CA LYS A 82 -9.50 10.85 11.59
C LYS A 82 -8.11 11.42 11.35
N THR A 83 -7.23 11.34 12.36
CA THR A 83 -5.84 11.79 12.23
C THR A 83 -5.11 10.98 11.16
N GLU A 84 -5.21 9.65 11.19
CA GLU A 84 -4.59 8.76 10.19
C GLU A 84 -5.10 9.04 8.77
N ILE A 85 -6.42 9.13 8.58
CA ILE A 85 -7.00 9.45 7.27
C ILE A 85 -6.50 10.80 6.74
N GLN A 86 -6.39 11.81 7.61
CA GLN A 86 -5.90 13.14 7.24
C GLN A 86 -4.39 13.15 6.95
N ALA A 87 -3.60 12.45 7.76
CA ALA A 87 -2.15 12.36 7.58
C ALA A 87 -1.79 11.74 6.22
N ARG A 88 -2.60 10.77 5.76
CA ARG A 88 -2.42 10.07 4.48
C ARG A 88 -3.17 10.73 3.30
N GLY A 89 -3.93 11.80 3.53
CA GLY A 89 -4.69 12.51 2.50
C GLY A 89 -5.84 11.71 1.89
N LEU A 90 -6.43 10.79 2.67
CA LEU A 90 -7.44 9.81 2.22
C LEU A 90 -8.88 10.24 2.51
N GLU A 91 -9.14 11.50 2.89
CA GLU A 91 -10.46 11.97 3.37
C GLU A 91 -11.58 11.89 2.33
N LYS A 92 -11.22 11.76 1.05
CA LYS A 92 -12.18 11.60 -0.06
C LYS A 92 -12.45 10.14 -0.42
N TYR A 93 -11.69 9.20 0.15
CA TYR A 93 -11.60 7.82 -0.31
C TYR A 93 -12.04 6.83 0.76
N THR A 94 -11.88 7.15 2.05
CA THR A 94 -12.41 6.33 3.16
C THR A 94 -12.82 7.20 4.37
N ASP A 95 -13.76 6.68 5.16
CA ASP A 95 -14.17 7.23 6.46
C ASP A 95 -13.64 6.41 7.65
N GLU A 96 -13.17 5.18 7.40
CA GLU A 96 -12.66 4.25 8.41
C GLU A 96 -11.35 3.63 7.94
N LEU A 97 -10.35 3.71 8.80
CA LEU A 97 -9.01 3.24 8.54
C LEU A 97 -8.45 2.45 9.72
N LEU A 98 -8.87 2.73 10.95
CA LEU A 98 -8.43 1.93 12.11
C LEU A 98 -9.38 0.76 12.39
N GLU A 99 -8.79 -0.36 12.79
CA GLU A 99 -9.49 -1.57 13.20
C GLU A 99 -8.90 -2.22 14.45
N LEU A 100 -9.64 -3.18 14.99
CA LEU A 100 -9.13 -4.15 15.95
C LEU A 100 -9.07 -5.50 15.27
N ARG A 101 -7.90 -6.10 15.13
CA ARG A 101 -7.76 -7.42 14.51
C ARG A 101 -7.20 -8.47 15.44
N LEU A 102 -7.52 -9.72 15.17
CA LEU A 102 -6.75 -10.82 15.72
C LEU A 102 -5.41 -10.88 15.00
N ALA A 103 -4.32 -10.98 15.76
CA ALA A 103 -2.98 -10.94 15.19
C ALA A 103 -2.74 -12.07 14.17
N ASP A 104 -3.22 -13.28 14.46
CA ASP A 104 -3.07 -14.44 13.57
C ASP A 104 -4.32 -15.36 13.60
N PRO A 105 -4.77 -15.90 12.45
CA PRO A 105 -5.92 -16.80 12.36
C PRO A 105 -5.84 -18.03 13.28
N SER A 106 -4.63 -18.56 13.55
CA SER A 106 -4.42 -19.71 14.43
C SER A 106 -4.84 -19.44 15.88
N MET A 107 -4.89 -18.16 16.30
CA MET A 107 -5.31 -17.76 17.63
C MET A 107 -6.83 -17.84 17.84
N LEU A 108 -7.62 -17.91 16.76
CA LEU A 108 -9.07 -17.76 16.80
C LEU A 108 -9.74 -18.79 17.71
N ALA A 109 -9.34 -20.06 17.58
CA ALA A 109 -9.93 -21.15 18.36
C ALA A 109 -9.72 -20.95 19.87
N ARG A 110 -8.52 -20.53 20.28
CA ARG A 110 -8.17 -20.27 21.68
C ARG A 110 -8.89 -19.05 22.23
N TRP A 111 -8.99 -17.99 21.45
CA TRP A 111 -9.73 -16.79 21.83
C TRP A 111 -11.23 -17.07 22.00
N GLN A 112 -11.86 -17.74 21.03
CA GLN A 112 -13.27 -18.10 21.10
C GLN A 112 -13.58 -19.05 22.27
N ALA A 113 -12.61 -19.90 22.66
CA ALA A 113 -12.71 -20.73 23.86
C ALA A 113 -12.59 -19.96 25.19
N GLY A 114 -12.32 -18.64 25.16
CA GLY A 114 -12.27 -17.79 26.34
C GLY A 114 -10.88 -17.59 26.94
N GLN A 115 -9.81 -17.93 26.21
CA GLN A 115 -8.47 -17.54 26.64
C GLN A 115 -8.34 -16.01 26.64
N SER A 116 -7.88 -15.46 27.76
CA SER A 116 -7.69 -14.02 27.92
C SER A 116 -6.62 -13.50 26.94
N PRO A 117 -6.94 -12.46 26.14
CA PRO A 117 -6.04 -11.92 25.14
C PRO A 117 -5.03 -10.92 25.73
N LEU A 118 -4.04 -10.58 24.93
CA LEU A 118 -3.22 -9.37 25.06
C LEU A 118 -3.66 -8.32 24.03
N PHE A 119 -3.33 -7.06 24.27
CA PHE A 119 -3.64 -5.93 23.38
C PHE A 119 -2.34 -5.28 22.91
N ALA A 120 -2.06 -5.35 21.62
CA ALA A 120 -0.82 -4.87 21.03
C ALA A 120 -1.09 -3.83 19.94
N PHE A 121 -0.01 -3.33 19.36
CA PHE A 121 0.03 -2.45 18.22
C PHE A 121 1.32 -2.74 17.46
N GLU A 122 1.33 -2.45 16.17
CA GLU A 122 2.55 -2.48 15.37
C GLU A 122 3.48 -1.33 15.77
N PRO A 123 4.75 -1.60 16.12
CA PRO A 123 5.72 -0.55 16.44
C PRO A 123 6.01 0.34 15.23
N GLU A 124 6.45 1.57 15.48
CA GLU A 124 6.90 2.45 14.40
C GLU A 124 8.36 2.16 14.01
N GLY A 125 8.69 2.41 12.74
CA GLY A 125 10.05 2.27 12.19
C GLY A 125 10.31 0.86 11.68
N ALA A 126 11.50 0.62 11.11
CA ALA A 126 11.82 -0.66 10.46
C ALA A 126 11.73 -1.84 11.41
N GLU A 127 11.08 -2.91 10.95
CA GLU A 127 10.93 -4.18 11.66
C GLU A 127 12.27 -4.76 12.15
N SER A 128 13.31 -4.61 11.34
CA SER A 128 14.68 -5.05 11.68
C SER A 128 15.27 -4.36 12.91
N GLU A 129 14.71 -3.21 13.30
CA GLU A 129 15.09 -2.45 14.51
C GLU A 129 14.23 -2.83 15.73
N TRP A 130 13.13 -3.56 15.53
CA TRP A 130 12.24 -3.94 16.62
C TRP A 130 12.90 -4.97 17.53
N GLN A 131 12.92 -4.67 18.84
CA GLN A 131 13.47 -5.59 19.85
C GLN A 131 12.40 -6.49 20.46
N TYR A 132 11.15 -6.02 20.47
CA TYR A 132 10.00 -6.68 21.06
C TYR A 132 8.72 -5.99 20.60
N ILE A 133 7.59 -6.69 20.69
CA ILE A 133 6.26 -6.11 20.56
C ILE A 133 5.69 -5.83 21.95
N GLU A 134 5.27 -4.60 22.19
CA GLU A 134 4.60 -4.23 23.44
C GLU A 134 3.15 -4.70 23.41
N ALA A 135 2.71 -5.35 24.49
CA ALA A 135 1.33 -5.77 24.63
C ALA A 135 0.82 -5.58 26.07
N TYR A 136 -0.47 -5.28 26.22
CA TYR A 136 -1.11 -5.10 27.52
C TYR A 136 -2.03 -6.29 27.82
N ASP A 137 -2.05 -6.79 29.05
CA ASP A 137 -3.10 -7.74 29.46
C ASP A 137 -4.40 -7.01 29.87
N ILE A 138 -5.44 -7.78 30.21
CA ILE A 138 -6.75 -7.25 30.63
C ILE A 138 -6.71 -6.40 31.91
N ASP A 139 -5.64 -6.48 32.69
CA ASP A 139 -5.42 -5.67 33.90
C ASP A 139 -4.58 -4.42 33.59
N GLY A 140 -4.13 -4.27 32.34
CA GLY A 140 -3.31 -3.17 31.85
C GLY A 140 -1.81 -3.32 32.14
N ASN A 141 -1.34 -4.51 32.55
CA ASN A 141 0.09 -4.75 32.74
C ASN A 141 0.78 -4.93 31.39
N LEU A 142 1.99 -4.37 31.28
CA LEU A 142 2.83 -4.46 30.08
C LEU A 142 3.54 -5.82 30.01
N HIS A 143 3.51 -6.41 28.81
CA HIS A 143 4.22 -7.61 28.39
C HIS A 143 5.06 -7.26 27.16
N TYR A 144 6.17 -7.99 26.98
CA TYR A 144 7.03 -7.90 25.82
C TYR A 144 6.99 -9.23 25.09
N LEU A 145 6.57 -9.20 23.84
CA LEU A 145 6.48 -10.37 22.97
C LEU A 145 7.66 -10.38 22.01
N ASP A 146 8.05 -11.57 21.57
CA ASP A 146 9.05 -11.72 20.53
C ASP A 146 8.48 -11.23 19.18
N VAL A 147 9.34 -10.65 18.35
CA VAL A 147 8.95 -10.08 17.05
C VAL A 147 8.61 -11.18 16.04
N TYR A 148 9.31 -12.32 16.10
CA TYR A 148 9.21 -13.36 15.08
C TYR A 148 8.49 -14.61 15.58
N ASP A 149 8.48 -14.86 16.88
CA ASP A 149 7.74 -15.99 17.45
C ASP A 149 6.27 -15.63 17.74
N ILE A 150 5.35 -16.31 17.05
CA ILE A 150 3.91 -16.17 17.27
C ILE A 150 3.56 -16.51 18.73
N PRO A 151 2.89 -15.62 19.47
CA PRO A 151 2.55 -15.85 20.87
C PRO A 151 1.45 -16.89 21.05
N GLU A 152 1.58 -17.73 22.09
CA GLU A 152 0.56 -18.73 22.46
C GLU A 152 -0.73 -18.11 23.02
N ARG A 153 -0.66 -16.87 23.52
CA ARG A 153 -1.84 -16.11 23.98
C ARG A 153 -2.42 -15.34 22.79
N PRO A 154 -3.76 -15.35 22.60
CA PRO A 154 -4.37 -14.51 21.59
C PRO A 154 -3.98 -13.05 21.76
N VAL A 155 -3.69 -12.37 20.65
CA VAL A 155 -3.35 -10.94 20.65
C VAL A 155 -4.37 -10.21 19.79
N LEU A 156 -4.99 -9.17 20.35
CA LEU A 156 -5.80 -8.21 19.62
C LEU A 156 -4.93 -6.98 19.33
N VAL A 157 -4.80 -6.65 18.06
CA VAL A 157 -3.95 -5.57 17.58
C VAL A 157 -4.84 -4.37 17.29
N VAL A 158 -4.47 -3.20 17.82
CA VAL A 158 -5.00 -1.93 17.32
C VAL A 158 -4.20 -1.58 16.09
N ASP A 159 -4.87 -1.58 14.94
CA ASP A 159 -4.17 -1.56 13.67
C ASP A 159 -4.82 -0.64 12.64
N THR A 160 -4.11 -0.40 11.56
CA THR A 160 -4.64 0.12 10.32
C THR A 160 -5.30 -1.04 9.55
N ASN A 161 -6.46 -0.80 8.95
CA ASN A 161 -7.04 -1.70 7.97
C ASN A 161 -6.31 -1.47 6.65
N ASN A 162 -5.15 -2.11 6.51
CA ASN A 162 -4.25 -1.92 5.38
C ASN A 162 -4.94 -2.21 4.05
N ARG A 163 -5.86 -3.17 4.00
CA ARG A 163 -6.68 -3.41 2.80
C ARG A 163 -7.53 -2.21 2.37
N GLU A 164 -8.24 -1.58 3.29
CA GLU A 164 -9.00 -0.37 2.97
C GLU A 164 -8.07 0.80 2.66
N GLU A 165 -6.92 0.86 3.33
CA GLU A 165 -5.88 1.82 3.02
C GLU A 165 -5.38 1.70 1.58
N LEU A 166 -4.86 0.53 1.19
CA LEU A 166 -4.35 0.27 -0.14
C LEU A 166 -5.40 0.62 -1.19
N LYS A 167 -6.63 0.17 -0.99
CA LYS A 167 -7.74 0.46 -1.90
C LYS A 167 -7.97 1.97 -2.05
N ALA A 168 -7.99 2.71 -0.95
CA ALA A 168 -8.16 4.17 -0.94
C ALA A 168 -6.96 4.89 -1.55
N GLY A 169 -5.74 4.48 -1.20
CA GLY A 169 -4.49 5.00 -1.72
C GLY A 169 -4.33 4.81 -3.22
N LEU A 170 -4.60 3.61 -3.73
CA LEU A 170 -4.59 3.36 -5.17
C LEU A 170 -5.69 4.14 -5.91
N ALA A 171 -6.83 4.41 -5.29
CA ALA A 171 -7.84 5.30 -5.86
C ALA A 171 -7.32 6.75 -5.98
N LEU A 172 -6.66 7.25 -4.94
CA LEU A 172 -5.98 8.56 -4.95
C LEU A 172 -4.90 8.62 -6.03
N MET A 173 -4.03 7.61 -6.13
CA MET A 173 -2.99 7.54 -7.17
C MET A 173 -3.58 7.62 -8.58
N ARG A 174 -4.66 6.86 -8.85
CA ARG A 174 -5.34 6.88 -10.15
C ARG A 174 -5.88 8.27 -10.50
N ASP A 175 -6.39 9.01 -9.52
CA ASP A 175 -6.89 10.37 -9.74
C ASP A 175 -5.75 11.37 -9.92
N GLU A 176 -4.64 11.22 -9.18
CA GLU A 176 -3.44 12.04 -9.34
C GLU A 176 -2.80 11.82 -10.73
N PHE A 177 -2.66 10.57 -11.19
CA PHE A 177 -2.16 10.28 -12.55
C PHE A 177 -3.03 10.94 -13.62
N LYS A 178 -4.37 10.83 -13.53
CA LYS A 178 -5.29 11.48 -14.46
C LYS A 178 -5.14 13.00 -14.44
N ALA A 179 -5.02 13.58 -13.25
CA ALA A 179 -4.86 15.02 -13.08
C ALA A 179 -3.57 15.50 -13.74
N LEU A 180 -2.42 14.89 -13.41
CA LEU A 180 -1.12 15.29 -13.94
C LEU A 180 -1.03 15.11 -15.47
N GLN A 181 -1.59 14.03 -16.01
CA GLN A 181 -1.65 13.78 -17.46
C GLN A 181 -2.64 14.67 -18.24
N SER A 182 -3.53 15.37 -17.53
CA SER A 182 -4.50 16.32 -18.10
C SER A 182 -4.13 17.79 -17.87
N SER A 183 -3.18 18.07 -16.97
CA SER A 183 -2.82 19.42 -16.51
C SER A 183 -1.77 20.13 -17.36
N GLU A 184 -1.06 19.42 -18.24
CA GLU A 184 -0.17 20.04 -19.21
C GLU A 184 -1.02 20.88 -20.19
N PRO A 185 -0.89 22.23 -20.21
CA PRO A 185 -1.45 23.00 -21.30
C PRO A 185 -0.77 22.48 -22.54
N SER A 186 -1.52 21.87 -23.44
CA SER A 186 -1.04 21.51 -24.75
C SER A 186 -0.52 22.77 -25.44
N GLU A 187 0.76 23.10 -25.25
CA GLU A 187 1.54 23.71 -26.31
C GLU A 187 1.24 22.84 -27.53
N LYS A 188 0.99 23.49 -28.65
CA LYS A 188 0.51 22.86 -29.88
C LYS A 188 1.59 21.93 -30.41
N VAL A 189 1.79 20.78 -29.77
CA VAL A 189 2.46 19.63 -30.32
C VAL A 189 1.55 19.25 -31.47
N LYS A 190 2.04 19.52 -32.69
CA LYS A 190 1.37 19.07 -33.90
C LYS A 190 1.02 17.61 -33.67
N PRO A 191 -0.24 17.19 -33.86
CA PRO A 191 -0.59 15.79 -33.74
C PRO A 191 0.43 15.01 -34.57
N ALA A 192 1.11 14.05 -33.95
CA ALA A 192 1.95 13.13 -34.69
C ALA A 192 1.11 12.59 -35.87
N PRO A 193 1.68 12.39 -37.06
CA PRO A 193 0.92 11.98 -38.25
C PRO A 193 0.04 10.73 -38.03
N TYR A 194 0.31 9.94 -36.99
CA TYR A 194 -0.51 8.82 -36.53
C TYR A 194 -1.86 9.18 -35.87
N ALA A 195 -2.00 10.34 -35.21
CA ALA A 195 -3.27 10.74 -34.59
C ALA A 195 -4.37 11.07 -35.64
N MET A 196 -3.97 11.45 -36.86
CA MET A 196 -4.91 11.66 -37.97
C MET A 196 -5.32 10.37 -38.69
N LEU A 197 -4.61 9.25 -38.48
CA LEU A 197 -4.92 7.95 -39.09
C LEU A 197 -5.85 7.07 -38.24
N ARG A 198 -6.14 7.45 -37.00
CA ARG A 198 -7.13 6.79 -36.13
C ARG A 198 -8.43 7.61 -36.01
N ALA A 199 -9.09 7.85 -37.14
CA ALA A 199 -10.56 7.83 -37.12
C ALA A 199 -11.01 6.35 -37.10
N ALA A 200 -10.61 5.62 -36.06
CA ALA A 200 -10.87 4.20 -35.94
C ALA A 200 -12.28 4.04 -35.37
N ALA A 201 -13.09 3.21 -36.03
CA ALA A 201 -14.31 2.68 -35.44
C ALA A 201 -14.03 2.17 -34.02
N GLU A 202 -15.01 2.29 -33.12
CA GLU A 202 -14.94 1.70 -31.78
C GLU A 202 -14.40 0.26 -31.90
N PRO A 203 -13.27 -0.06 -31.24
CA PRO A 203 -12.68 -1.39 -31.36
C PRO A 203 -13.70 -2.43 -30.90
N THR A 204 -13.91 -3.46 -31.73
CA THR A 204 -14.88 -4.54 -31.48
C THR A 204 -14.39 -5.55 -30.44
N GLU A 205 -13.10 -5.50 -30.11
CA GLU A 205 -12.42 -6.41 -29.20
C GLU A 205 -11.51 -5.62 -28.26
N ILE A 206 -11.47 -6.03 -26.99
CA ILE A 206 -10.56 -5.50 -25.98
C ILE A 206 -9.46 -6.54 -25.80
N ASN A 207 -8.23 -6.15 -26.10
CA ASN A 207 -7.05 -7.00 -26.00
C ASN A 207 -6.43 -6.84 -24.60
N THR A 208 -6.25 -7.94 -23.88
CA THR A 208 -5.70 -7.90 -22.53
C THR A 208 -4.67 -9.01 -22.27
N THR A 209 -3.85 -8.80 -21.25
CA THR A 209 -3.08 -9.87 -20.59
C THR A 209 -3.64 -10.05 -19.18
N ILE A 210 -3.94 -11.31 -18.82
CA ILE A 210 -4.42 -11.70 -17.49
C ILE A 210 -3.31 -12.39 -16.71
N LEU A 211 -3.24 -12.10 -15.41
CA LEU A 211 -2.53 -12.90 -14.43
C LEU A 211 -3.39 -14.10 -14.06
N LYS A 212 -2.93 -15.30 -14.39
CA LYS A 212 -3.60 -16.56 -14.07
C LYS A 212 -3.27 -17.00 -12.66
N LYS A 213 -2.00 -16.89 -12.28
CA LYS A 213 -1.44 -17.41 -11.05
C LYS A 213 -0.24 -16.56 -10.64
N ILE A 214 -0.04 -16.37 -9.34
CA ILE A 214 1.17 -15.76 -8.79
C ILE A 214 1.54 -16.39 -7.45
N GLN A 215 2.82 -16.33 -7.11
CA GLN A 215 3.38 -16.73 -5.82
C GLN A 215 4.57 -15.79 -5.49
N LEU A 216 4.73 -15.48 -4.21
CA LEU A 216 5.92 -14.84 -3.65
C LEU A 216 6.75 -15.87 -2.87
N LYS A 217 8.06 -15.69 -2.79
CA LYS A 217 8.93 -16.53 -1.96
C LYS A 217 9.08 -15.98 -0.54
N ASP A 218 9.08 -14.67 -0.42
CA ASP A 218 9.22 -13.96 0.84
C ASP A 218 8.31 -12.73 0.77
N ASP A 219 7.53 -12.55 1.84
CA ASP A 219 6.67 -11.40 2.12
C ASP A 219 7.24 -10.56 3.26
N HIS A 220 8.38 -10.96 3.85
CA HIS A 220 9.15 -10.23 4.85
C HIS A 220 8.41 -9.79 6.15
N GLU A 221 7.11 -10.04 6.30
CA GLU A 221 6.33 -9.56 7.44
C GLU A 221 6.42 -10.45 8.72
N PRO A 222 6.54 -9.85 9.93
CA PRO A 222 6.34 -10.53 11.19
C PRO A 222 4.84 -10.75 11.46
N TRP A 223 4.54 -11.60 12.43
CA TRP A 223 3.15 -11.96 12.79
C TRP A 223 2.27 -10.77 13.20
N ILE A 224 2.88 -9.65 13.60
CA ILE A 224 2.18 -8.44 14.07
C ILE A 224 1.77 -7.51 12.92
N SER A 225 2.32 -7.66 11.71
CA SER A 225 2.05 -6.77 10.56
C SER A 225 0.80 -7.22 9.81
N GLY A 226 0.65 -8.53 9.60
CA GLY A 226 -0.63 -9.13 9.27
C GLY A 226 -0.63 -9.89 7.96
N LYS A 227 -1.20 -9.30 6.92
CA LYS A 227 -1.24 -9.87 5.58
C LYS A 227 -0.51 -8.90 4.68
N ALA A 228 0.27 -9.41 3.72
CA ALA A 228 0.91 -8.57 2.73
C ALA A 228 -0.12 -7.78 1.89
N GLU A 229 0.14 -6.50 1.67
CA GLU A 229 -0.68 -5.60 0.88
C GLU A 229 -0.07 -5.32 -0.50
N ILE A 230 -0.06 -6.34 -1.36
CA ILE A 230 0.58 -6.25 -2.67
C ILE A 230 -0.27 -5.50 -3.70
N TYR A 231 0.39 -4.64 -4.49
CA TYR A 231 -0.17 -4.04 -5.69
C TYR A 231 0.85 -4.02 -6.84
N ALA A 232 0.34 -3.85 -8.05
CA ALA A 232 1.14 -3.79 -9.26
C ALA A 232 1.07 -2.42 -9.92
N ILE A 233 2.21 -1.92 -10.39
CA ILE A 233 2.34 -0.76 -11.27
C ILE A 233 2.66 -1.26 -12.67
N VAL A 234 1.78 -1.01 -13.62
CA VAL A 234 1.97 -1.37 -15.03
C VAL A 234 2.38 -0.13 -15.81
N SER A 235 3.59 -0.16 -16.34
CA SER A 235 4.23 1.00 -16.97
C SER A 235 4.53 0.74 -18.45
N GLY A 236 4.34 1.77 -19.28
CA GLY A 236 4.65 1.75 -20.69
C GLY A 236 4.45 3.12 -21.33
N VAL A 237 4.29 3.16 -22.66
CA VAL A 237 4.22 4.42 -23.42
C VAL A 237 2.86 4.57 -24.07
N SER A 238 2.30 5.79 -24.01
CA SER A 238 0.99 6.09 -24.59
C SER A 238 0.98 5.89 -26.12
N PRO A 239 -0.06 5.27 -26.70
CA PRO A 239 -0.18 5.09 -28.14
C PRO A 239 -0.40 6.41 -28.89
N SER A 240 -0.84 7.47 -28.21
CA SER A 240 -1.22 8.74 -28.84
C SER A 240 -0.29 9.90 -28.50
N ARG A 241 0.50 9.80 -27.41
CA ARG A 241 1.41 10.84 -26.92
C ARG A 241 2.77 10.25 -26.57
N ASP A 242 3.81 11.06 -26.66
CA ASP A 242 5.18 10.69 -26.27
C ASP A 242 5.37 10.80 -24.75
N GLU A 243 4.44 10.21 -24.03
CA GLU A 243 4.25 10.31 -22.58
C GLU A 243 4.10 8.91 -21.97
N PRO A 244 4.44 8.75 -20.68
CA PRO A 244 4.25 7.48 -20.00
C PRO A 244 2.76 7.18 -19.79
N THR A 245 2.41 5.90 -19.80
CA THR A 245 1.12 5.38 -19.35
C THR A 245 1.36 4.46 -18.18
N ILE A 246 0.65 4.71 -17.08
CA ILE A 246 0.85 4.07 -15.79
C ILE A 246 -0.53 3.65 -15.27
N ASP A 247 -0.65 2.37 -14.93
CA ASP A 247 -1.84 1.80 -14.31
C ASP A 247 -1.44 1.17 -12.98
N VAL A 248 -2.31 1.28 -11.96
CA VAL A 248 -2.11 0.64 -10.66
C VAL A 248 -3.23 -0.35 -10.36
N ILE A 249 -2.86 -1.52 -9.88
CA ILE A 249 -3.72 -2.69 -9.77
C ILE A 249 -3.51 -3.31 -8.39
N GLU A 250 -4.56 -3.30 -7.58
CA GLU A 250 -4.57 -3.97 -6.27
C GLU A 250 -4.53 -5.50 -6.46
N MET A 251 -3.77 -6.21 -5.63
CA MET A 251 -3.70 -7.68 -5.64
C MET A 251 -4.20 -8.25 -4.31
N PRO A 252 -5.50 -8.10 -3.99
CA PRO A 252 -6.06 -8.32 -2.66
C PRO A 252 -6.00 -9.76 -2.14
N TYR A 253 -5.54 -10.70 -2.96
CA TYR A 253 -5.45 -12.11 -2.62
C TYR A 253 -4.02 -12.53 -2.27
N LEU A 254 -3.01 -11.72 -2.57
CA LEU A 254 -1.60 -12.09 -2.42
C LEU A 254 -1.13 -11.80 -0.98
N ASP A 255 -1.76 -12.49 -0.02
CA ASP A 255 -1.65 -12.19 1.41
C ASP A 255 -0.41 -12.80 2.08
N TYR A 256 0.18 -13.88 1.54
CA TYR A 256 1.25 -14.66 2.20
C TYR A 256 2.29 -15.22 1.23
N ALA A 257 3.54 -15.30 1.69
CA ALA A 257 4.63 -15.98 1.02
C ALA A 257 4.42 -17.49 0.90
N GLU A 258 5.13 -18.10 -0.06
CA GLU A 258 5.13 -19.53 -0.36
C GLU A 258 3.76 -20.12 -0.74
N GLN A 259 2.72 -19.30 -0.85
CA GLN A 259 1.40 -19.70 -1.30
C GLN A 259 1.17 -19.33 -2.77
N SER A 260 0.57 -20.26 -3.53
CA SER A 260 0.19 -20.01 -4.92
C SER A 260 -1.26 -19.57 -5.01
N TYR A 261 -1.48 -18.42 -5.63
CA TYR A 261 -2.79 -17.78 -5.74
C TYR A 261 -3.32 -17.81 -7.18
N PRO A 262 -4.46 -18.46 -7.44
CA PRO A 262 -5.16 -18.31 -8.71
C PRO A 262 -5.90 -16.97 -8.74
N ALA A 263 -5.52 -16.08 -9.65
CA ALA A 263 -6.04 -14.71 -9.71
C ALA A 263 -7.12 -14.52 -10.78
N ASN A 264 -6.81 -14.90 -12.03
CA ASN A 264 -7.60 -14.56 -13.23
C ASN A 264 -7.90 -13.05 -13.35
N GLN A 265 -6.95 -12.21 -12.95
CA GLN A 265 -7.06 -10.76 -12.94
C GLN A 265 -6.48 -10.15 -14.21
N ILE A 266 -7.12 -9.12 -14.78
CA ILE A 266 -6.54 -8.38 -15.91
C ILE A 266 -5.41 -7.50 -15.39
N MET A 267 -4.22 -7.66 -15.97
CA MET A 267 -3.04 -6.84 -15.67
C MET A 267 -2.82 -5.75 -16.71
N VAL A 268 -3.05 -6.03 -17.99
CA VAL A 268 -2.74 -5.07 -19.06
C VAL A 268 -3.93 -4.92 -20.00
N PHE A 269 -4.32 -3.67 -20.27
CA PHE A 269 -5.24 -3.31 -21.35
C PHE A 269 -4.43 -2.73 -22.52
N TRP A 270 -4.23 -3.53 -23.57
CA TRP A 270 -3.24 -3.22 -24.61
C TRP A 270 -3.53 -1.96 -25.43
N ASP A 271 -4.79 -1.53 -25.51
CA ASP A 271 -5.18 -0.30 -26.20
C ASP A 271 -4.59 0.97 -25.56
N ARG A 272 -4.07 0.86 -24.33
CA ARG A 272 -3.42 1.94 -23.59
C ARG A 272 -1.90 2.03 -23.85
N TYR A 273 -1.30 1.08 -24.58
CA TYR A 273 0.16 0.96 -24.73
C TYR A 273 0.62 0.88 -26.20
N ARG A 274 1.59 1.72 -26.60
CA ARG A 274 1.99 1.97 -28.01
C ARG A 274 2.53 0.76 -28.77
N TRP A 275 3.19 -0.19 -28.11
CA TRP A 275 3.96 -1.25 -28.79
C TRP A 275 3.55 -2.67 -28.43
N GLY A 276 2.41 -2.85 -27.75
CA GLY A 276 2.04 -4.16 -27.23
C GLY A 276 3.11 -4.70 -26.26
N ALA A 277 3.76 -3.82 -25.52
CA ALA A 277 4.74 -4.14 -24.50
C ALA A 277 4.53 -3.22 -23.30
N ALA A 278 4.67 -3.77 -22.11
CA ALA A 278 4.59 -3.06 -20.83
C ALA A 278 5.39 -3.82 -19.78
N ASP A 279 5.82 -3.11 -18.74
CA ASP A 279 6.51 -3.70 -17.59
C ASP A 279 5.57 -3.67 -16.39
N ILE A 280 5.70 -4.67 -15.52
CA ILE A 280 4.89 -4.80 -14.30
C ILE A 280 5.84 -4.77 -13.11
N ILE A 281 5.73 -3.74 -12.26
CA ILE A 281 6.42 -3.64 -10.98
C ILE A 281 5.44 -4.14 -9.91
N LEU A 282 5.90 -4.99 -9.01
CA LEU A 282 5.17 -5.36 -7.80
C LEU A 282 5.72 -4.54 -6.63
N MET A 283 4.81 -3.97 -5.88
CA MET A 283 5.06 -3.19 -4.68
C MET A 283 4.24 -3.77 -3.55
N GLU A 284 4.78 -3.73 -2.35
CA GLU A 284 4.07 -3.95 -1.10
C GLU A 284 3.67 -2.59 -0.52
N GLN A 285 2.50 -2.53 0.10
CA GLN A 285 2.13 -1.37 0.88
C GLN A 285 2.80 -1.44 2.24
N ASP A 286 3.27 -0.31 2.76
CA ASP A 286 3.69 -0.20 4.14
C ASP A 286 2.84 0.83 4.92
N ASP A 287 3.11 0.93 6.21
CA ASP A 287 2.50 1.81 7.17
C ASP A 287 3.09 3.22 7.01
N LYS A 288 2.29 4.12 6.40
CA LYS A 288 2.39 5.59 6.26
C LYS A 288 2.67 6.11 4.83
N THR A 289 2.45 5.28 3.82
CA THR A 289 2.60 5.65 2.41
C THR A 289 1.88 6.95 2.02
N ASP A 290 2.64 7.95 1.59
CA ASP A 290 2.08 9.12 0.91
C ASP A 290 1.82 8.80 -0.56
N TYR A 291 0.65 8.20 -0.82
CA TYR A 291 0.22 7.78 -2.16
C TYR A 291 0.23 8.92 -3.19
N LYS A 292 0.04 10.17 -2.76
CA LYS A 292 0.07 11.31 -3.67
C LYS A 292 1.51 11.62 -4.08
N GLN A 293 2.42 11.72 -3.11
CA GLN A 293 3.86 11.89 -3.35
C GLN A 293 4.42 10.74 -4.19
N LEU A 294 4.00 9.50 -3.91
CA LEU A 294 4.39 8.31 -4.67
C LEU A 294 3.93 8.40 -6.13
N ALA A 295 2.66 8.71 -6.39
CA ALA A 295 2.15 8.89 -7.75
C ALA A 295 2.91 10.00 -8.52
N GLN A 296 3.19 11.13 -7.86
CA GLN A 296 3.97 12.22 -8.44
C GLN A 296 5.40 11.78 -8.79
N THR A 297 6.04 11.03 -7.89
CA THR A 297 7.41 10.51 -8.07
C THR A 297 7.48 9.54 -9.24
N ILE A 298 6.59 8.55 -9.29
CA ILE A 298 6.49 7.57 -10.38
C ILE A 298 6.29 8.26 -11.74
N LEU A 299 5.32 9.17 -11.84
CA LEU A 299 5.02 9.84 -13.11
C LEU A 299 6.15 10.77 -13.55
N LYS A 300 6.76 11.49 -12.60
CA LYS A 300 7.90 12.36 -12.87
C LYS A 300 9.11 11.56 -13.38
N ALA A 301 9.44 10.46 -12.72
CA ALA A 301 10.53 9.57 -13.13
C ALA A 301 10.36 9.09 -14.58
N ALA A 302 9.16 8.59 -14.90
CA ALA A 302 8.85 8.10 -16.24
C ALA A 302 8.89 9.21 -17.29
N SER A 303 8.35 10.39 -16.97
CA SER A 303 8.30 11.55 -17.87
C SER A 303 9.69 12.14 -18.13
N ASP A 304 10.48 12.33 -17.08
CA ASP A 304 11.86 12.83 -17.17
C ASP A 304 12.71 11.89 -18.03
N PHE A 305 12.62 10.57 -17.81
CA PHE A 305 13.31 9.58 -18.61
C PHE A 305 12.93 9.70 -20.10
N LEU A 306 11.63 9.71 -20.41
CA LEU A 306 11.17 9.83 -21.80
C LEU A 306 11.60 11.15 -22.45
N ALA A 307 11.68 12.24 -21.71
CA ALA A 307 12.17 13.52 -22.21
C ALA A 307 13.64 13.47 -22.65
N THR A 308 14.46 12.56 -22.08
CA THR A 308 15.86 12.39 -22.49
C THR A 308 16.03 11.70 -23.86
N ILE A 309 14.98 11.05 -24.37
CA ILE A 309 15.03 10.27 -25.61
C ILE A 309 14.64 11.17 -26.81
N PRO A 310 15.59 11.50 -27.71
CA PRO A 310 15.35 12.43 -28.81
C PRO A 310 14.44 11.86 -29.90
N ASP A 311 14.58 10.56 -30.19
CA ASP A 311 13.75 9.82 -31.14
C ASP A 311 13.25 8.54 -30.49
N LYS A 312 12.03 8.62 -29.94
CA LYS A 312 11.38 7.52 -29.24
C LYS A 312 10.92 6.42 -30.20
N GLU A 313 10.59 6.79 -31.45
CA GLU A 313 10.15 5.81 -32.45
C GLU A 313 11.31 4.92 -32.90
N ALA A 314 12.52 5.47 -33.04
CA ALA A 314 13.70 4.70 -33.38
C ALA A 314 14.08 3.64 -32.33
N GLN A 315 13.75 3.87 -31.05
CA GLN A 315 14.09 2.95 -29.97
C GLN A 315 12.99 1.90 -29.69
N THR A 316 11.76 2.11 -30.16
CA THR A 316 10.64 1.16 -30.03
C THR A 316 10.41 0.70 -28.57
N TYR A 317 9.98 -0.54 -28.33
CA TYR A 317 9.70 -1.06 -26.99
C TYR A 317 10.93 -1.17 -26.07
N LEU A 318 12.15 -1.03 -26.58
CA LEU A 318 13.39 -1.13 -25.78
C LEU A 318 13.54 -0.04 -24.72
N ILE A 319 12.75 1.04 -24.83
CA ILE A 319 12.77 2.14 -23.84
C ILE A 319 11.96 1.83 -22.59
N ILE A 320 11.03 0.87 -22.66
CA ILE A 320 10.14 0.52 -21.54
C ILE A 320 10.97 0.00 -20.34
N PRO A 321 11.84 -1.02 -20.47
CA PRO A 321 12.65 -1.48 -19.33
C PRO A 321 13.59 -0.43 -18.75
N GLN A 322 14.07 0.51 -19.57
CA GLN A 322 14.91 1.61 -19.11
C GLN A 322 14.10 2.65 -18.32
N MET A 323 12.88 2.94 -18.77
CA MET A 323 11.93 3.80 -18.07
C MET A 323 11.55 3.17 -16.71
N THR A 324 11.24 1.89 -16.70
CA THR A 324 10.95 1.14 -15.47
C THR A 324 12.13 1.13 -14.51
N SER A 325 13.35 0.96 -15.01
CA SER A 325 14.56 1.10 -14.19
C SER A 325 14.71 2.52 -13.61
N ALA A 326 14.35 3.56 -14.38
CA ALA A 326 14.37 4.94 -13.90
C ALA A 326 13.28 5.23 -12.85
N ILE A 327 12.12 4.57 -12.96
CA ILE A 327 11.08 4.61 -11.91
C ILE A 327 11.62 3.97 -10.64
N ILE A 328 12.11 2.72 -10.72
CA ILE A 328 12.62 1.97 -9.56
C ILE A 328 13.76 2.75 -8.87
N ALA A 329 14.68 3.34 -9.63
CA ALA A 329 15.81 4.11 -9.07
C ALA A 329 15.41 5.43 -8.39
N LEU A 330 14.17 5.90 -8.58
CA LEU A 330 13.64 7.11 -7.97
C LEU A 330 12.58 6.81 -6.91
N LEU A 331 12.21 5.54 -6.71
CA LEU A 331 11.57 5.12 -5.47
C LEU A 331 12.62 5.33 -4.36
N PRO A 332 12.39 6.23 -3.39
CA PRO A 332 13.41 6.63 -2.42
C PRO A 332 14.07 5.44 -1.70
N ASP A 333 15.40 5.47 -1.52
CA ASP A 333 16.14 4.52 -0.66
C ASP A 333 15.76 4.69 0.84
N ASP A 334 15.16 5.82 1.18
CA ASP A 334 14.66 6.23 2.49
C ASP A 334 13.17 5.90 2.72
N LEU A 335 12.53 5.23 1.75
CA LEU A 335 11.37 4.35 1.99
C LEU A 335 11.82 3.02 2.65
N PHE A 336 13.12 2.65 2.64
CA PHE A 336 13.60 1.40 3.29
C PHE A 336 13.85 1.52 4.80
N VAL A 337 13.08 2.37 5.49
CA VAL A 337 12.77 2.21 6.91
C VAL A 337 11.24 2.28 7.02
N ASN A 338 10.60 1.18 6.65
CA ASN A 338 9.16 0.96 6.76
C ASN A 338 8.28 1.86 5.85
N ASP A 339 8.43 1.73 4.52
CA ASP A 339 7.70 2.48 3.51
C ASP A 339 7.70 1.70 2.15
N ASP A 340 6.54 1.53 1.48
CA ASP A 340 6.26 0.62 0.32
C ASP A 340 7.46 -0.12 -0.33
N ASP A 341 7.59 -1.41 -0.03
CA ASP A 341 8.72 -2.20 -0.50
C ASP A 341 8.61 -2.62 -1.98
N PHE A 342 9.72 -2.48 -2.70
CA PHE A 342 9.86 -3.09 -4.02
C PHE A 342 9.92 -4.62 -3.87
N VAL A 343 8.92 -5.31 -4.39
CA VAL A 343 8.81 -6.78 -4.26
C VAL A 343 9.51 -7.49 -5.41
N ASP A 344 9.15 -7.15 -6.65
CA ASP A 344 9.77 -7.71 -7.86
C ASP A 344 9.35 -6.91 -9.10
N VAL A 345 9.91 -7.24 -10.26
CA VAL A 345 9.56 -6.66 -11.55
C VAL A 345 9.58 -7.70 -12.66
N PHE A 346 8.55 -7.66 -13.51
CA PHE A 346 8.49 -8.37 -14.77
C PHE A 346 8.74 -7.40 -15.93
N TYR A 347 9.93 -7.49 -16.52
CA TYR A 347 10.32 -6.67 -17.67
C TYR A 347 9.71 -7.21 -18.96
N THR A 348 9.08 -6.31 -19.71
CA THR A 348 8.64 -6.45 -21.09
C THR A 348 7.69 -7.62 -21.30
N ILE A 349 6.55 -7.58 -20.60
CA ILE A 349 5.39 -8.40 -20.91
C ILE A 349 4.87 -7.96 -22.28
N MET A 350 4.69 -8.91 -23.19
CA MET A 350 4.26 -8.67 -24.56
C MET A 350 2.80 -9.08 -24.77
N LYS A 351 2.13 -8.33 -25.65
CA LYS A 351 0.81 -8.65 -26.15
C LYS A 351 0.79 -10.03 -26.81
N ASP A 352 -0.34 -10.74 -26.68
CA ASP A 352 -0.59 -12.05 -27.30
C ASP A 352 0.44 -13.14 -26.94
N THR A 353 1.17 -12.95 -25.83
CA THR A 353 2.21 -13.88 -25.36
C THR A 353 1.76 -14.55 -24.06
N GLU A 354 1.93 -15.86 -24.00
CA GLU A 354 1.74 -16.67 -22.79
C GLU A 354 3.08 -16.84 -22.07
N TYR A 355 3.03 -16.69 -20.74
CA TYR A 355 4.17 -16.84 -19.85
C TYR A 355 3.77 -17.84 -18.76
N THR A 356 4.61 -18.84 -18.52
CA THR A 356 4.37 -19.90 -17.53
C THR A 356 5.56 -20.00 -16.60
N GLU A 357 5.31 -20.03 -15.30
CA GLU A 357 6.35 -20.01 -14.25
C GLU A 357 7.38 -18.89 -14.51
N HIS A 358 6.89 -17.73 -14.96
CA HIS A 358 7.75 -16.62 -15.30
C HIS A 358 8.25 -15.98 -14.01
N SER A 359 9.56 -16.03 -13.81
CA SER A 359 10.20 -15.40 -12.66
C SER A 359 10.35 -13.90 -12.89
N GLY A 360 10.07 -13.12 -11.85
CA GLY A 360 10.48 -11.72 -11.79
C GLY A 360 12.00 -11.61 -11.73
N ALA A 361 12.51 -10.42 -12.04
CA ALA A 361 13.95 -10.14 -12.13
C ALA A 361 14.67 -10.23 -10.78
N GLY A 362 13.97 -9.91 -9.68
CA GLY A 362 14.41 -10.10 -8.30
C GLY A 362 14.34 -11.55 -7.83
N ASN A 363 13.69 -12.43 -8.59
CA ASN A 363 13.50 -13.84 -8.27
C ASN A 363 12.73 -14.04 -6.95
N ASN A 364 11.87 -13.09 -6.57
CA ASN A 364 10.92 -13.23 -5.46
C ASN A 364 9.54 -13.68 -5.97
N ALA A 365 9.03 -13.06 -7.03
CA ALA A 365 7.74 -13.37 -7.61
C ALA A 365 7.85 -14.38 -8.77
N THR A 366 6.90 -15.31 -8.85
CA THR A 366 6.71 -16.20 -10.02
C THR A 366 5.26 -16.17 -10.46
N ALA A 367 5.01 -15.94 -11.75
CA ALA A 367 3.68 -15.69 -12.28
C ALA A 367 3.40 -16.40 -13.62
N ASP A 368 2.12 -16.72 -13.83
CA ASP A 368 1.58 -17.19 -15.11
C ASP A 368 0.74 -16.08 -15.74
N PHE A 369 1.09 -15.65 -16.95
CA PHE A 369 0.34 -14.66 -17.72
C PHE A 369 -0.21 -15.27 -19.00
N ALA A 370 -1.43 -14.90 -19.38
CA ALA A 370 -2.04 -15.37 -20.62
C ALA A 370 -2.79 -14.23 -21.33
N PRO A 371 -2.87 -14.26 -22.68
CA PRO A 371 -3.73 -13.33 -23.40
C PRO A 371 -5.20 -13.64 -23.16
N LEU A 372 -6.02 -12.58 -23.08
CA LEU A 372 -7.47 -12.67 -23.06
C LEU A 372 -8.05 -11.60 -23.99
N ILE A 373 -8.85 -12.05 -24.96
CA ILE A 373 -9.61 -11.17 -25.86
C ILE A 373 -11.05 -11.12 -25.37
N ILE A 374 -11.51 -9.94 -25.00
CA ILE A 374 -12.90 -9.70 -24.57
C ILE A 374 -13.64 -9.08 -25.74
N GLN A 375 -14.66 -9.77 -26.23
CA GLN A 375 -15.55 -9.26 -27.27
C GLN A 375 -16.45 -8.18 -26.67
N LYS A 376 -16.57 -7.00 -27.29
CA LYS A 376 -17.56 -6.02 -26.85
C LYS A 376 -18.96 -6.55 -27.17
N THR A 377 -19.85 -6.55 -26.18
CA THR A 377 -21.26 -6.85 -26.38
C THR A 377 -21.87 -5.79 -27.31
N GLN A 378 -22.70 -6.23 -28.28
CA GLN A 378 -23.36 -5.35 -29.25
C GLN A 378 -24.39 -4.41 -28.62
#